data_AF-A0A1V3MZC9-F1
#
_entry.id   AF-A0A1V3MZC9-F1
#
_cell.length_a   1.000
_cell.length_b   1.000
_cell.length_c   1.000
_cell.angle_alpha   90.00
_cell.angle_beta   90.00
_cell.angle_gamma   90.00
#
_symmetry.space_group_name_H-M   'P 1'
#
loop_
_entity.id
_entity.type
_entity.pdbx_description
1 polymer ?
#
loop_
_entity_poly.entity_id
_entity_poly.type
_entity_poly.pdbx_seq_one_letter_code
_entity_poly.pdbx_strand_id
1 'polypeptide(L)'
;MWNNYPNNETFGYLTADNQLIMTDVLALDGGQASGTYKYVNPDGTTSYYFTYPDTQGAPAGTYTGIIHSAGKYFIPITASIHTHTPCRQDGTNGVSHNVGADDKAFATSAPGLKHWVIGCGAIGQFNSTSTNFFNILVGDLSTNCSKIN
;
A
#
# COMPACT_ATOMS: atom_id res chain seq x y z
N MET A 1 8.60 -3.50 7.06
CA MET A 1 8.59 -2.25 6.28
C MET A 1 9.26 -1.12 7.06
N TRP A 2 8.53 -0.36 7.89
CA TRP A 2 9.02 0.85 8.59
C TRP A 2 10.40 0.75 9.25
N ASN A 3 10.64 -0.26 10.09
CA ASN A 3 11.91 -0.39 10.83
C ASN A 3 13.08 -0.88 9.97
N ASN A 4 12.81 -1.58 8.87
CA ASN A 4 13.84 -2.20 8.04
C ASN A 4 14.42 -1.19 7.03
N TYR A 5 13.67 -0.13 6.72
CA TYR A 5 14.02 0.87 5.71
C TYR A 5 13.78 2.29 6.26
N PRO A 6 14.57 2.75 7.24
CA PRO A 6 14.30 3.99 7.95
C PRO A 6 14.52 5.25 7.12
N ASN A 7 15.24 5.17 6.00
CA ASN A 7 15.60 6.31 5.15
C ASN A 7 15.12 6.10 3.71
N ASN A 8 13.99 5.40 3.53
CA ASN A 8 13.45 5.07 2.23
C ASN A 8 11.94 5.23 2.24
N GLU A 9 11.39 5.61 1.09
CA GLU A 9 9.97 5.42 0.82
C GLU A 9 9.80 3.97 0.34
N THR A 10 8.99 3.21 1.06
CA THR A 10 8.71 1.81 0.74
C THR A 10 7.24 1.65 0.41
N PHE A 11 6.94 0.81 -0.57
CA PHE A 11 5.58 0.57 -1.04
C PHE A 11 5.26 -0.92 -0.98
N GLY A 12 4.00 -1.25 -0.71
CA GLY A 12 3.51 -2.60 -0.72
C GLY A 12 1.99 -2.71 -0.67
N TYR A 13 1.53 -3.95 -0.55
CA TYR A 13 0.13 -4.31 -0.46
C TYR A 13 -0.15 -5.21 0.74
N LEU A 14 -1.32 -5.03 1.35
CA LEU A 14 -1.92 -6.07 2.19
C LEU A 14 -2.74 -7.01 1.32
N THR A 15 -2.49 -8.29 1.48
CA THR A 15 -3.27 -9.35 0.85
C THR A 15 -4.57 -9.61 1.60
N ALA A 16 -5.50 -10.34 0.96
CA ALA A 16 -6.77 -10.72 1.58
C ALA A 16 -6.63 -11.57 2.86
N ASP A 17 -5.48 -12.22 3.05
CA ASP A 17 -5.12 -12.96 4.27
C ASP A 17 -4.16 -12.20 5.19
N ASN A 18 -4.12 -10.86 5.08
CA ASN A 18 -3.36 -9.95 5.94
C ASN A 18 -1.83 -10.15 5.89
N GLN A 19 -1.31 -10.69 4.79
CA GLN A 19 0.13 -10.74 4.55
C GLN A 19 0.59 -9.46 3.86
N LEU A 20 1.81 -9.01 4.18
CA LEU A 20 2.42 -7.85 3.55
C LEU A 20 3.30 -8.29 2.38
N ILE A 21 3.02 -7.76 1.19
CA ILE A 21 3.91 -7.84 0.02
C ILE A 21 4.58 -6.49 -0.13
N MET A 22 5.90 -6.43 0.01
CA MET A 22 6.66 -5.22 -0.35
C MET A 22 7.08 -5.30 -1.80
N THR A 23 6.80 -4.26 -2.59
CA THR A 23 7.10 -4.24 -4.03
C THR A 23 8.25 -3.30 -4.35
N ASP A 24 8.39 -2.20 -3.61
CA ASP A 24 9.35 -1.15 -3.95
C ASP A 24 10.02 -0.58 -2.69
N VAL A 25 11.30 -0.25 -2.83
CA VAL A 25 12.13 0.44 -1.83
C VAL A 25 12.89 1.54 -2.55
N LEU A 26 12.54 2.79 -2.28
CA LEU A 26 13.00 3.96 -3.03
C LEU A 26 13.71 4.96 -2.11
N ALA A 27 14.55 5.81 -2.69
CA ALA A 27 15.48 6.63 -1.91
C ALA A 27 14.77 7.61 -0.95
N LEU A 28 13.90 8.50 -1.43
CA LEU A 28 13.16 9.44 -0.56
C LEU A 28 11.86 9.94 -1.20
N ASP A 29 11.79 9.98 -2.52
CA ASP A 29 10.62 10.41 -3.28
C ASP A 29 10.36 9.41 -4.42
N GLY A 30 9.12 8.97 -4.57
CA GLY A 30 8.65 8.39 -5.82
C GLY A 30 8.05 7.00 -5.73
N GLY A 31 7.41 6.65 -4.59
CA GLY A 31 6.60 5.43 -4.44
C GLY A 31 5.63 5.20 -5.62
N GLN A 32 6.09 4.52 -6.67
CA GLN A 32 5.23 4.09 -7.76
C GLN A 32 4.65 2.74 -7.42
N ALA A 33 3.34 2.70 -7.25
CA ALA A 33 2.59 1.46 -7.13
C ALA A 33 2.69 0.67 -8.45
N SER A 34 3.47 -0.41 -8.45
CA SER A 34 3.60 -1.28 -9.61
C SER A 34 2.72 -2.53 -9.47
N GLY A 35 2.25 -3.06 -10.60
CA GLY A 35 1.58 -4.35 -10.63
C GLY A 35 0.15 -4.39 -10.08
N THR A 36 -0.50 -3.25 -9.78
CA THR A 36 -1.94 -3.23 -9.43
C THR A 36 -2.80 -3.59 -10.64
N TYR A 37 -3.68 -4.57 -10.48
CA TYR A 37 -4.68 -4.95 -11.45
C TYR A 37 -6.08 -4.83 -10.86
N LYS A 38 -6.96 -4.10 -11.54
CA LYS A 38 -8.37 -3.95 -11.20
C LYS A 38 -9.20 -4.89 -12.07
N TYR A 39 -10.05 -5.69 -11.43
CA TYR A 39 -11.01 -6.56 -12.10
C TYR A 39 -12.43 -6.21 -11.64
N VAL A 40 -13.36 -6.09 -12.58
CA VAL A 40 -14.79 -5.93 -12.27
C VAL A 40 -15.43 -7.31 -12.45
N ASN A 41 -15.93 -7.87 -11.35
CA ASN A 41 -16.59 -9.16 -11.32
C ASN A 41 -17.92 -9.11 -12.08
N PRO A 42 -18.46 -10.26 -12.53
CA PRO A 42 -19.76 -10.33 -13.20
C PRO A 42 -20.93 -9.77 -12.38
N ASP A 43 -20.82 -9.76 -11.05
CA ASP A 43 -21.81 -9.19 -10.13
C ASP A 43 -21.68 -7.66 -9.95
N GLY A 44 -20.73 -7.03 -10.65
CA GLY A 44 -20.46 -5.60 -10.59
C GLY A 44 -19.50 -5.17 -9.47
N THR A 45 -19.08 -6.08 -8.59
CA THR A 45 -18.09 -5.76 -7.55
C THR A 45 -16.70 -5.58 -8.15
N THR A 46 -15.86 -4.73 -7.55
CA THR A 46 -14.47 -4.56 -7.98
C THR A 46 -13.52 -5.32 -7.05
N SER A 47 -12.65 -6.13 -7.63
CA SER A 47 -11.53 -6.78 -6.95
C SER A 47 -10.20 -6.20 -7.40
N TYR A 48 -9.23 -6.18 -6.50
CA TYR A 48 -7.88 -5.71 -6.77
C TYR A 48 -6.88 -6.84 -6.55
N TYR A 49 -5.86 -6.88 -7.40
CA TYR A 49 -4.81 -7.87 -7.38
C TYR A 49 -3.45 -7.20 -7.51
N PHE A 50 -2.45 -7.71 -6.80
CA PHE A 50 -1.06 -7.53 -7.18
C PHE A 50 -0.70 -8.60 -8.22
N THR A 51 -0.05 -8.19 -9.30
CA THR A 51 0.34 -9.08 -10.40
C THR A 51 1.82 -9.39 -10.35
N TYR A 52 2.14 -10.68 -10.42
CA TYR A 52 3.51 -11.19 -10.40
C TYR A 52 3.76 -12.07 -11.63
N PRO A 53 4.71 -11.74 -12.52
CA PRO A 53 4.89 -12.48 -13.77
C PRO A 53 5.64 -13.79 -13.55
N ASP A 54 5.27 -14.83 -14.32
CA ASP A 54 5.93 -16.15 -14.26
C ASP A 54 7.44 -16.09 -14.56
N THR A 55 7.87 -15.08 -15.32
CA THR A 55 9.29 -14.84 -15.65
C THR A 55 10.15 -14.51 -14.43
N GLN A 56 9.54 -14.10 -13.31
CA GLN A 56 10.22 -13.88 -12.04
C GLN A 56 10.13 -15.10 -11.11
N GLY A 57 9.52 -16.21 -11.57
CA GLY A 57 9.27 -17.42 -10.79
C GLY A 57 7.91 -17.42 -10.10
N ALA A 58 7.69 -18.41 -9.23
CA ALA A 58 6.51 -18.42 -8.36
C ALA A 58 6.71 -17.45 -7.18
N PRO A 59 5.66 -16.77 -6.70
CA PRO A 59 5.74 -15.97 -5.49
C PRO A 59 6.24 -16.81 -4.31
N ALA A 60 7.16 -16.26 -3.51
CA ALA A 60 7.77 -16.99 -2.40
C ALA A 60 6.77 -17.34 -1.27
N GLY A 61 5.68 -16.58 -1.15
CA GLY A 61 4.61 -16.79 -0.19
C GLY A 61 3.44 -17.60 -0.75
N THR A 62 2.70 -18.27 0.12
CA THR A 62 1.38 -18.81 -0.21
C THR A 62 0.33 -17.76 0.15
N TYR A 63 -0.49 -17.35 -0.82
CA TYR A 63 -1.51 -16.33 -0.63
C TYR A 63 -2.89 -16.90 -0.89
N THR A 64 -3.82 -16.65 0.04
CA THR A 64 -5.19 -17.13 -0.07
C THR A 64 -5.88 -16.53 -1.28
N GLY A 65 -6.48 -17.39 -2.11
CA GLY A 65 -7.21 -16.97 -3.31
C GLY A 65 -6.33 -16.52 -4.48
N ILE A 66 -5.03 -16.85 -4.47
CA ILE A 66 -4.14 -16.61 -5.61
C ILE A 66 -4.67 -17.31 -6.87
N ILE A 67 -4.68 -16.58 -7.99
CA ILE A 67 -5.05 -17.11 -9.30
C ILE A 67 -3.80 -17.13 -10.17
N HIS A 68 -3.50 -18.28 -10.79
CA HIS A 68 -2.46 -18.38 -11.80
C HIS A 68 -3.10 -18.48 -13.18
N SER A 69 -2.87 -17.49 -14.03
CA SER A 69 -3.46 -17.43 -15.37
C SER A 69 -2.65 -16.52 -16.29
N ALA A 70 -2.67 -16.81 -17.60
CA ALA A 70 -2.06 -15.98 -18.63
C ALA A 70 -0.59 -15.56 -18.34
N GLY A 71 0.21 -16.47 -17.79
CA GLY A 71 1.62 -16.24 -17.49
C GLY A 71 1.89 -15.33 -16.28
N LYS A 72 0.88 -15.13 -15.41
CA LYS A 72 0.98 -14.29 -14.22
C LYS A 72 0.24 -14.91 -13.04
N TYR A 73 0.72 -14.60 -11.85
CA TYR A 73 -0.01 -14.77 -10.61
C TYR A 73 -0.76 -13.48 -10.28
N PHE A 74 -2.01 -13.62 -9.88
CA PHE A 74 -2.87 -12.56 -9.38
C PHE A 74 -3.12 -12.83 -7.90
N ILE A 75 -2.48 -12.04 -7.06
CA ILE A 75 -2.58 -12.16 -5.61
C ILE A 75 -3.63 -11.17 -5.12
N PRO A 76 -4.74 -11.60 -4.50
CA PRO A 76 -5.77 -10.70 -4.02
C PRO A 76 -5.24 -9.73 -2.97
N ILE A 77 -5.54 -8.44 -3.13
CA ILE A 77 -5.11 -7.36 -2.22
C ILE A 77 -6.29 -6.55 -1.72
N THR A 78 -6.19 -6.05 -0.48
CA THR A 78 -7.24 -5.26 0.19
C THR A 78 -6.83 -3.82 0.44
N ALA A 79 -5.53 -3.57 0.53
CA ALA A 79 -5.00 -2.23 0.74
C ALA A 79 -3.64 -2.03 0.09
N SER A 80 -3.32 -0.80 -0.27
CA SER A 80 -1.94 -0.36 -0.47
C SER A 80 -1.40 0.27 0.81
N ILE A 81 -0.10 0.09 1.03
CA ILE A 81 0.61 0.71 2.13
C ILE A 81 1.91 1.30 1.58
N HIS A 82 2.21 2.53 1.95
CA HIS A 82 3.55 3.05 1.79
C HIS A 82 4.02 3.85 3.01
N THR A 83 5.32 4.14 3.06
CA THR A 83 5.93 4.88 4.17
C THR A 83 6.27 6.30 3.77
N HIS A 84 5.88 7.29 4.57
CA HIS A 84 6.35 8.65 4.39
C HIS A 84 7.70 8.86 5.08
N THR A 85 8.69 9.23 4.28
CA THR A 85 10.02 9.69 4.68
C THR A 85 10.22 11.08 4.07
N PRO A 86 11.02 12.00 4.65
CA PRO A 86 11.91 11.87 5.80
C PRO A 86 11.31 12.35 7.14
N CYS A 87 10.13 11.87 7.55
CA CYS A 87 9.55 12.30 8.83
C CYS A 87 10.42 12.04 10.07
N ARG A 88 11.35 11.05 9.97
CA ARG A 88 12.31 10.74 11.04
C ARG A 88 13.37 11.83 11.22
N GLN A 89 13.53 12.71 10.23
CA GLN A 89 14.59 13.72 10.16
C GLN A 89 14.02 15.14 10.24
N ASP A 90 12.78 15.37 9.79
CA ASP A 90 12.16 16.70 9.74
C ASP A 90 11.23 17.01 10.93
N GLY A 91 10.97 16.04 11.81
CA GLY A 91 10.14 16.22 13.00
C GLY A 91 8.63 16.19 12.76
N THR A 92 8.19 15.89 11.53
CA THR A 92 6.78 15.63 11.21
C THR A 92 6.37 14.21 11.60
N ASN A 93 5.08 13.91 11.58
CA ASN A 93 4.58 12.53 11.73
C ASN A 93 4.27 11.85 10.38
N GLY A 94 4.56 12.51 9.26
CA GLY A 94 4.28 12.03 7.89
C GLY A 94 2.80 12.03 7.47
N VAL A 95 1.84 12.44 8.32
CA VAL A 95 0.39 12.43 8.00
C VAL A 95 -0.36 13.68 8.46
N SER A 96 0.33 14.67 9.03
CA SER A 96 -0.24 15.96 9.46
C SER A 96 -0.21 17.06 8.39
N HIS A 97 0.19 16.72 7.17
CA HIS A 97 0.17 17.62 6.01
C HIS A 97 -0.92 17.19 5.01
N ASN A 98 -1.06 17.95 3.92
CA ASN A 98 -1.97 17.58 2.85
C ASN A 98 -1.49 16.31 2.13
N VAL A 99 -2.43 15.50 1.65
CA VAL A 99 -2.14 14.34 0.80
C VAL A 99 -1.44 14.80 -0.48
N GLY A 100 -0.33 14.15 -0.83
CA GLY A 100 0.49 14.50 -1.99
C GLY A 100 -0.23 14.31 -3.32
N ALA A 101 0.29 14.91 -4.39
CA ALA A 101 -0.29 14.76 -5.72
C ALA A 101 -0.19 13.31 -6.23
N ASP A 102 0.93 12.64 -5.96
CA ASP A 102 1.17 11.25 -6.38
C ASP A 102 0.27 10.26 -5.64
N ASP A 103 0.09 10.44 -4.33
CA ASP A 103 -0.88 9.70 -3.52
C ASP A 103 -2.30 9.81 -4.11
N LYS A 104 -2.74 11.03 -4.43
CA LYS A 104 -4.05 11.27 -5.04
C LYS A 104 -4.16 10.63 -6.42
N ALA A 105 -3.12 10.74 -7.23
CA ALA A 105 -3.09 10.15 -8.57
C ALA A 105 -3.21 8.62 -8.49
N PHE A 106 -2.47 7.99 -7.58
CA PHE A 106 -2.56 6.55 -7.38
C PHE A 106 -3.94 6.13 -6.85
N ALA A 107 -4.46 6.82 -5.82
CA ALA A 107 -5.79 6.54 -5.29
C ALA A 107 -6.90 6.75 -6.33
N THR A 108 -6.69 7.63 -7.32
CA THR A 108 -7.62 7.81 -8.44
C THR A 108 -7.62 6.61 -9.38
N SER A 109 -6.47 5.94 -9.57
CA SER A 109 -6.36 4.73 -10.40
C SER A 109 -6.99 3.49 -9.74
N ALA A 110 -7.06 3.47 -8.40
CA ALA A 110 -7.56 2.35 -7.62
C ALA A 110 -8.58 2.77 -6.52
N PRO A 111 -9.70 3.43 -6.88
CA PRO A 111 -10.56 4.12 -5.91
C PRO A 111 -11.31 3.21 -4.92
N GLY A 112 -11.39 1.91 -5.18
CA GLY A 112 -11.98 0.93 -4.27
C GLY A 112 -10.97 0.25 -3.35
N LEU A 113 -9.67 0.53 -3.50
CA LEU A 113 -8.63 0.03 -2.62
C LEU A 113 -8.48 0.98 -1.42
N LYS A 114 -8.21 0.45 -0.24
CA LYS A 114 -7.83 1.31 0.90
C LYS A 114 -6.37 1.70 0.78
N HIS A 115 -6.06 2.96 0.99
CA HIS A 115 -4.70 3.45 0.89
C HIS A 115 -4.22 3.99 2.22
N TRP A 116 -3.11 3.44 2.72
CA TRP A 116 -2.53 3.79 4.01
C TRP A 116 -1.11 4.31 3.86
N VAL A 117 -0.80 5.35 4.65
CA VAL A 117 0.55 5.85 4.85
C VAL A 117 0.99 5.51 6.27
N ILE A 118 2.21 4.99 6.41
CA ILE A 118 2.89 4.85 7.68
C ILE A 118 3.93 5.96 7.80
N GLY A 119 3.77 6.82 8.78
CA GLY A 119 4.75 7.85 9.14
C GLY A 119 5.32 7.63 10.54
N CYS A 120 5.82 8.71 11.13
CA CYS A 120 6.54 8.69 12.39
C CYS A 120 5.56 8.74 13.57
N GLY A 121 5.28 7.57 14.14
CA GLY A 121 4.33 7.44 15.26
C GLY A 121 2.88 7.74 14.84
N ALA A 122 2.58 7.70 13.54
CA ALA A 122 1.25 7.87 13.02
C ALA A 122 1.02 7.04 11.76
N ILE A 123 -0.21 6.59 11.56
CA ILE A 123 -0.69 5.94 10.32
C ILE A 123 -1.93 6.71 9.87
N GLY A 124 -2.02 7.04 8.58
CA GLY A 124 -3.13 7.80 8.02
C GLY A 124 -3.69 7.15 6.78
N GLN A 125 -5.01 7.19 6.62
CA GLN A 125 -5.66 6.76 5.38
C GLN A 125 -5.78 7.96 4.42
N PHE A 126 -5.69 7.69 3.13
CA PHE A 126 -5.95 8.68 2.08
C PHE A 126 -6.82 8.11 0.97
N ASN A 127 -7.34 9.00 0.12
CA ASN A 127 -8.11 8.65 -1.07
C ASN A 127 -7.94 9.76 -2.14
N SER A 128 -8.61 9.60 -3.28
CA SER A 128 -8.50 10.53 -4.42
C SER A 128 -9.19 11.88 -4.21
N THR A 129 -10.12 11.97 -3.27
CA THR A 129 -11.01 13.15 -3.13
C THR A 129 -10.66 14.04 -1.96
N SER A 130 -10.06 13.49 -0.90
CA SER A 130 -9.68 14.24 0.30
C SER A 130 -8.38 15.01 0.09
N THR A 131 -8.32 16.21 0.65
CA THR A 131 -7.06 16.97 0.74
C THR A 131 -6.22 16.54 1.94
N ASN A 132 -6.84 15.98 2.98
CA ASN A 132 -6.18 15.60 4.23
C ASN A 132 -6.24 14.10 4.45
N PHE A 133 -5.27 13.58 5.19
CA PHE A 133 -5.35 12.22 5.74
C PHE A 133 -6.54 12.10 6.71
N PHE A 134 -7.13 10.92 6.78
CA PHE A 134 -8.24 10.59 7.67
C PHE A 134 -8.00 9.23 8.34
N ASN A 135 -8.87 8.85 9.29
CA ASN A 135 -8.68 7.64 10.12
C ASN A 135 -7.27 7.55 10.74
N ILE A 136 -6.76 8.69 11.21
CA ILE A 136 -5.38 8.81 11.69
C ILE A 136 -5.23 8.06 13.02
N LEU A 137 -4.29 7.13 13.05
CA LEU A 137 -3.89 6.37 14.23
C LEU A 137 -2.56 6.92 14.73
N VAL A 138 -2.56 7.58 15.89
CA VAL A 138 -1.35 8.12 16.53
C VAL A 138 -0.88 7.16 17.63
N GLY A 139 0.44 7.06 17.84
CA GLY A 139 1.06 6.25 18.90
C GLY A 139 1.98 5.17 18.34
N ASP A 140 2.18 4.10 19.12
CA ASP A 140 3.09 3.02 18.75
C ASP A 140 2.63 2.30 17.47
N LEU A 141 3.50 2.29 16.45
CA LEU A 141 3.26 1.63 15.18
C LEU A 141 3.08 0.12 15.34
N SER A 142 3.71 -0.51 16.34
CA SER A 142 3.51 -1.94 16.60
C SER A 142 2.04 -2.27 16.90
N THR A 143 1.38 -1.36 17.63
CA THR A 143 -0.04 -1.44 17.97
C THR A 143 -0.92 -1.01 16.81
N ASN A 144 -0.56 0.08 16.13
CA ASN A 144 -1.40 0.66 15.08
C ASN A 144 -1.41 -0.15 13.79
N CYS A 145 -0.31 -0.82 13.43
CA CYS A 145 -0.26 -1.71 12.25
C CYS A 145 -1.21 -2.91 12.35
N SER A 146 -1.64 -3.31 13.54
CA SER A 146 -2.64 -4.38 13.70
C SER A 146 -4.09 -3.93 13.38
N LYS A 147 -4.30 -2.62 13.20
CA LYS A 147 -5.63 -2.01 13.01
C LYS A 147 -5.91 -1.65 11.55
N ILE A 148 -4.94 -1.80 10.66
CA ILE A 148 -5.12 -1.54 9.23
C ILE A 148 -5.57 -2.81 8.50
N ASN A 149 -6.53 -2.65 7.60
CA ASN A 149 -7.11 -3.68 6.74
C ASN A 149 -7.64 -3.05 5.46
#